data_AF-A0A497XS05-F1
#
_entry.id   AF-A0A497XS05-F1
#
_cell.length_a   1.000
_cell.length_b   1.000
_cell.length_c   1.000
_cell.angle_alpha   90.00
_cell.angle_beta   90.00
_cell.angle_gamma   90.00
#
_symmetry.space_group_name_H-M   'P 1'
#
loop_
_entity.id
_entity.type
_entity.pdbx_description
1 polymer ?
#
loop_
_entity_poly.entity_id
_entity_poly.type
_entity_poly.pdbx_seq_one_letter_code
_entity_poly.pdbx_strand_id
1 'polypeptide(L)'
;MLSPKTKRNIGRVIPFGVLWFIFSLIYCRLEKGILGHLDSYPATGVSYNFGRSIIAIPTAGMFMGILTETFKILSSPALAFLTDYVMIGIMI
;
A
#
# COMPACT_ATOMS: atom_id res chain seq x y z
N MET A 1 9.77 -26.33 -11.69
CA MET A 1 9.83 -25.12 -12.56
C MET A 1 8.48 -24.43 -12.50
N LEU A 2 8.43 -23.10 -12.32
CA LEU A 2 7.16 -22.38 -12.35
C LEU A 2 6.58 -22.40 -13.78
N SER A 3 5.24 -22.47 -13.88
CA SER A 3 4.59 -22.36 -15.19
C SER A 3 4.93 -21.00 -15.84
N PRO A 4 5.06 -20.91 -17.18
CA PRO A 4 5.30 -19.63 -17.87
C PRO A 4 4.24 -18.57 -17.53
N LYS A 5 2.98 -19.00 -17.33
CA LYS A 5 1.86 -18.14 -16.91
C LYS A 5 2.10 -17.57 -15.51
N THR A 6 2.51 -18.40 -14.55
CA THR A 6 2.80 -17.97 -13.18
C THR A 6 3.98 -17.00 -13.15
N LYS A 7 5.06 -17.28 -13.89
CA LYS A 7 6.23 -16.39 -13.96
C LYS A 7 5.87 -15.00 -14.48
N ARG A 8 5.05 -14.93 -15.53
CA ARG A 8 4.55 -13.65 -16.08
C ARG A 8 3.67 -12.90 -15.10
N ASN A 9 2.80 -13.60 -14.38
CA ASN A 9 1.92 -12.98 -13.38
C ASN A 9 2.73 -12.40 -12.21
N ILE A 10 3.74 -13.13 -11.71
CA ILE A 10 4.64 -12.62 -10.67
C ILE A 10 5.32 -11.33 -11.12
N GLY A 11 5.82 -11.28 -12.36
CA GLY A 11 6.44 -10.08 -12.93
C GLY A 11 5.48 -8.88 -13.08
N ARG A 12 4.16 -9.12 -13.09
CA ARG A 12 3.14 -8.06 -13.10
C ARG A 12 2.77 -7.58 -11.70
N VAL A 13 2.76 -8.46 -10.70
CA VAL A 13 2.34 -8.14 -9.32
C VAL A 13 3.44 -7.41 -8.54
N ILE A 14 4.69 -7.85 -8.66
CA ILE A 14 5.81 -7.30 -7.86
C ILE A 14 5.96 -5.77 -8.00
N PRO A 15 5.90 -5.17 -9.21
CA PRO A 15 6.04 -3.72 -9.37
C PRO A 15 5.03 -2.91 -8.54
N PHE A 16 3.80 -3.40 -8.37
CA PHE A 16 2.78 -2.70 -7.59
C PHE A 16 3.05 -2.78 -6.09
N GLY A 17 3.50 -3.93 -5.59
CA GLY A 17 3.97 -4.05 -4.20
C GLY A 17 5.11 -3.08 -3.90
N VAL A 18 6.09 -2.97 -4.80
CA VAL A 18 7.21 -2.03 -4.68
C VAL A 18 6.75 -0.58 -4.74
N LEU A 19 5.84 -0.25 -5.66
CA LEU A 19 5.30 1.10 -5.79
C LEU A 19 4.56 1.53 -4.51
N TRP A 20 3.69 0.67 -3.99
CA TRP A 20 2.95 0.94 -2.75
C TRP A 20 3.89 1.09 -1.55
N PHE A 21 4.96 0.29 -1.47
CA PHE A 21 5.98 0.43 -0.45
C PHE A 21 6.65 1.81 -0.49
N ILE A 22 7.08 2.26 -1.67
CA ILE A 22 7.74 3.57 -1.86
C ILE A 22 6.81 4.72 -1.50
N PHE A 23 5.57 4.72 -1.99
CA PHE A 23 4.60 5.77 -1.66
C PHE A 23 4.26 5.81 -0.17
N SER A 24 4.18 4.65 0.47
CA SER A 24 3.95 4.56 1.92
C SER A 24 5.13 5.12 2.72
N LEU A 25 6.37 4.91 2.27
CA LEU A 25 7.55 5.55 2.88
C LEU A 25 7.50 7.07 2.75
N ILE A 26 7.14 7.58 1.57
CA ILE A 26 6.95 9.01 1.31
C ILE A 26 5.87 9.56 2.25
N TYR A 27 4.75 8.86 2.39
CA TYR A 27 3.67 9.21 3.30
C TYR A 27 4.14 9.34 4.74
N CYS A 28 4.87 8.35 5.28
CA CYS A 28 5.38 8.43 6.66
C CYS A 28 6.30 9.64 6.87
N ARG A 29 7.12 9.98 5.87
CA ARG A 29 8.00 11.15 5.92
C ARG A 29 7.23 12.46 5.86
N LEU A 30 6.21 12.54 5.01
CA LEU A 30 5.31 13.69 4.94
C LEU A 30 4.55 13.87 6.27
N GLU A 31 4.01 12.79 6.81
CA GLU A 31 3.27 12.80 8.08
C GLU A 31 4.14 13.30 9.24
N LYS A 32 5.33 12.74 9.44
CA LYS A 32 6.24 13.24 10.49
C LYS A 32 6.75 14.66 10.19
N GLY A 33 6.89 15.03 8.92
CA GLY A 33 7.25 16.38 8.50
C GLY A 33 6.18 17.41 8.90
N ILE A 34 4.90 17.10 8.68
CA ILE A 34 3.77 17.95 9.08
C ILE A 34 3.63 18.00 10.61
N LEU A 35 3.83 16.86 11.28
CA LEU A 35 3.76 16.77 12.75
C LEU A 35 4.91 17.51 13.45
N GLY A 36 6.06 17.64 12.77
CA GLY A 36 7.24 18.32 13.29
C GLY A 36 7.79 17.67 14.56
N HIS A 37 7.99 18.48 15.61
CA HIS A 37 8.55 18.07 16.90
C HIS A 37 7.49 17.50 17.87
N LEU A 38 6.24 17.40 17.46
CA LEU A 38 5.19 16.82 18.30
C LEU A 38 5.32 15.30 18.34
N ASP A 39 5.11 14.73 19.53
CA ASP A 39 5.05 13.29 19.79
C ASP A 39 3.59 12.77 19.88
N SER A 40 2.63 13.66 19.64
CA SER A 40 1.19 13.37 19.63
C SER A 40 0.46 14.23 18.62
N TYR A 41 -0.59 13.69 18.01
CA TYR A 41 -1.44 14.44 17.10
C TYR A 41 -2.19 15.55 17.85
N PRO A 42 -2.11 16.81 17.42
CA PRO A 42 -2.73 17.94 18.13
C PRO A 42 -4.26 17.87 18.16
N ALA A 43 -4.88 17.23 17.16
CA ALA A 43 -6.34 17.12 17.06
C ALA A 43 -6.94 16.03 17.96
N THR A 44 -6.20 14.95 18.25
CA THR A 44 -6.73 13.77 18.95
C THR A 44 -6.00 13.45 20.26
N GLY A 45 -4.83 14.05 20.49
CA GLY A 45 -3.96 13.73 21.63
C GLY A 45 -3.30 12.35 21.57
N VAL A 46 -3.53 11.57 20.50
CA VAL A 46 -2.97 10.22 20.37
C VAL A 46 -1.46 10.31 20.10
N SER A 47 -0.68 9.52 20.83
CA SER A 47 0.77 9.48 20.64
C SER A 47 1.15 8.91 19.26
N TYR A 48 2.08 9.59 18.60
CA TYR A 48 2.64 9.18 17.32
C TYR A 48 4.00 8.51 17.51
N ASN A 49 4.13 7.27 17.03
CA ASN A 49 5.40 6.55 17.06
C ASN A 49 5.93 6.38 15.63
N PHE A 50 6.84 7.29 15.22
CA PHE A 50 7.44 7.28 13.89
C PHE A 50 8.20 5.98 13.59
N GLY A 51 8.92 5.44 14.57
CA GLY A 51 9.71 4.21 14.42
C GLY A 51 8.83 2.99 14.10
N ARG A 52 7.64 2.93 14.69
CA ARG A 52 6.64 1.91 14.33
C ARG A 52 6.04 2.19 12.95
N SER A 53 5.64 3.44 12.69
CA SER A 53 4.96 3.83 11.45
C SER A 53 5.82 3.60 10.20
N ILE A 54 7.11 3.93 10.25
CA ILE A 54 8.03 3.80 9.10
C ILE A 54 8.30 2.34 8.70
N ILE A 55 7.97 1.37 9.56
CA ILE A 55 8.07 -0.06 9.25
C ILE A 55 6.69 -0.62 8.92
N ALA A 56 5.71 -0.39 9.80
CA ALA A 56 4.39 -1.00 9.70
C ALA A 56 3.62 -0.52 8.47
N ILE A 57 3.61 0.78 8.19
CA ILE A 57 2.82 1.36 7.10
C ILE A 57 3.38 0.94 5.73
N PRO A 58 4.69 1.03 5.44
CA PRO A 58 5.22 0.54 4.16
C PRO A 58 5.08 -0.96 3.97
N THR A 59 5.26 -1.75 5.03
CA THR A 59 5.06 -3.21 4.96
C THR A 59 3.61 -3.54 4.63
N ALA A 60 2.65 -2.91 5.32
CA ALA A 60 1.23 -3.07 5.03
C ALA A 60 0.88 -2.61 3.61
N GLY A 61 1.42 -1.46 3.17
CA GLY A 61 1.25 -0.95 1.82
C GLY A 61 1.76 -1.94 0.75
N MET A 62 2.94 -2.51 0.95
CA MET A 62 3.50 -3.52 0.05
C MET A 62 2.58 -4.74 -0.06
N PHE A 63 2.11 -5.28 1.07
CA PHE A 63 1.20 -6.42 1.08
C PHE A 63 -0.13 -6.08 0.41
N MET A 64 -0.68 -4.89 0.65
CA MET A 64 -1.90 -4.44 -0.01
C MET A 64 -1.72 -4.32 -1.53
N GLY A 65 -0.62 -3.74 -2.00
CA GLY A 65 -0.32 -3.67 -3.44
C GLY A 65 -0.22 -5.05 -4.10
N ILE A 66 0.44 -6.00 -3.42
CA ILE A 66 0.53 -7.39 -3.90
C ILE A 66 -0.84 -8.07 -3.92
N LEU A 67 -1.62 -7.92 -2.84
CA LEU A 67 -2.94 -8.54 -2.70
C LEU A 67 -3.90 -8.01 -3.75
N THR A 68 -3.98 -6.70 -3.94
CA THR A 68 -4.87 -6.07 -4.93
C THR A 68 -4.59 -6.58 -6.34
N GLU A 69 -3.32 -6.62 -6.77
CA GLU A 69 -2.98 -7.13 -8.11
C GLU A 69 -3.16 -8.64 -8.24
N THR A 70 -2.94 -9.40 -7.17
CA THR A 70 -3.22 -10.84 -7.16
C THR A 70 -4.72 -11.11 -7.32
N PHE A 71 -5.56 -10.35 -6.61
CA PHE A 71 -7.02 -10.41 -6.74
C PHE A 71 -7.47 -10.07 -8.15
N LYS A 72 -6.89 -9.02 -8.75
CA LYS A 72 -7.18 -8.59 -10.12
C LYS A 72 -6.88 -9.66 -11.16
N ILE A 73 -5.80 -10.42 -10.97
CA ILE A 73 -5.43 -11.52 -11.88
C ILE A 73 -6.35 -12.74 -11.72
N LEU A 74 -6.89 -12.95 -10.51
CA LEU A 74 -7.75 -14.09 -10.19
C LEU A 74 -9.22 -13.83 -10.52
N SER A 75 -9.66 -12.59 -10.49
CA SER A 75 -11.06 -12.19 -10.63
C SER A 75 -11.50 -12.07 -12.10
N SER A 76 -12.82 -12.05 -12.32
CA SER A 76 -13.39 -11.76 -13.64
C SER A 76 -13.14 -10.29 -14.03
N PRO A 77 -13.13 -9.93 -15.32
CA PRO A 77 -12.88 -8.56 -15.77
C PRO A 77 -13.81 -7.52 -15.12
N ALA A 78 -15.07 -7.91 -14.84
CA ALA A 78 -16.04 -7.05 -14.17
C ALA A 78 -15.68 -6.81 -12.68
N LEU A 79 -15.18 -7.84 -11.98
CA LEU A 79 -14.72 -7.68 -10.59
C LEU A 79 -13.40 -6.90 -10.51
N ALA A 80 -12.50 -7.07 -11.48
CA ALA A 80 -11.27 -6.30 -11.58
C ALA A 80 -11.54 -4.78 -11.70
N PHE A 81 -12.58 -4.41 -12.46
CA PHE A 81 -13.01 -3.02 -12.58
C PHE A 81 -13.57 -2.48 -11.26
N LEU A 82 -14.39 -3.27 -10.56
CA LEU A 82 -14.91 -2.93 -9.23
C LEU A 82 -13.78 -2.74 -8.21
N THR A 83 -12.76 -3.61 -8.22
CA THR A 83 -11.59 -3.44 -7.33
C THR A 83 -10.86 -2.13 -7.61
N ASP A 84 -10.68 -1.74 -8.88
CA ASP A 84 -10.05 -0.45 -9.21
C ASP A 84 -10.87 0.74 -8.66
N TYR A 85 -12.20 0.72 -8.81
CA TYR A 85 -13.09 1.76 -8.31
C TYR A 85 -13.14 1.85 -6.78
N VAL A 86 -13.21 0.71 -6.09
CA VAL A 86 -13.22 0.68 -4.61
C VAL A 86 -11.89 1.21 -4.08
N MET A 87 -10.77 0.85 -4.69
CA MET A 87 -9.47 1.36 -4.28
C MET A 87 -9.34 2.86 -4.51
N ILE A 88 -9.80 3.38 -5.65
CA ILE A 88 -9.85 4.83 -5.89
C ILE A 88 -10.76 5.53 -4.86
N GLY A 89 -11.92 4.95 -4.55
CA GLY A 89 -12.87 5.51 -3.59
C GLY A 89 -12.38 5.51 -2.13
N ILE A 90 -11.49 4.60 -1.75
CA ILE A 90 -10.83 4.60 -0.44
C ILE A 90 -9.69 5.64 -0.37
N MET A 91 -9.15 6.04 -1.53
CA MET A 91 -8.03 6.99 -1.61
C MET A 91 -8.45 8.47 -1.67
N ILE A 92 -9.74 8.77 -1.92
CA ILE A 92 -10.33 10.13 -1.98
C ILE A 92 -11.06 10.40 -0.66
#